data_AF-F3Z3S1-F1
#
_entry.id   AF-F3Z3S1-F1
#
_cell.length_a   1.000
_cell.length_b   1.000
_cell.length_c   1.000
_cell.angle_alpha   90.00
_cell.angle_beta   90.00
_cell.angle_gamma   90.00
#
_symmetry.space_group_name_H-M   'P 1'
#
loop_
_entity.id
_entity.type
_entity.pdbx_description
1 polymer ?
#
loop_
_entity_poly.entity_id
_entity_poly.type
_entity_poly.pdbx_seq_one_letter_code
_entity_poly.pdbx_strand_id
1 'polypeptide(L)'
;MVETAPEGKVNQGTKLMVALAAIGLVVMFASSVFHRLESPSRKEFLGQPRQSASQGMPGQQDMSEMGKLMAALREKPDDPQANLDIAKAFMRMQEAERAEVFLQRALEADPNNIEALRLLAMAAFQAQQHEQAAQTLMRLLAKRPDDAGAHFNLAVLYSHYLNDAQKADFHMRKAREHAEGDPQLLEMIEREAKAHGN
;
A
#
# COMPACT_ATOMS: atom_id res chain seq x y z
N MET A 1 -36.50 -49.48 44.92
CA MET A 1 -36.22 -50.02 43.58
C MET A 1 -35.99 -48.82 42.67
N VAL A 2 -34.79 -48.69 42.10
CA VAL A 2 -34.40 -47.52 41.29
C VAL A 2 -34.79 -47.81 39.84
N GLU A 3 -35.64 -46.96 39.28
CA GLU A 3 -36.13 -47.02 37.90
C GLU A 3 -35.07 -46.40 36.97
N THR A 4 -34.39 -47.25 36.19
CA THR A 4 -33.41 -46.83 35.18
C THR A 4 -34.13 -46.46 33.88
N ALA A 5 -33.97 -45.21 33.43
CA ALA A 5 -34.54 -44.69 32.17
C ALA A 5 -33.98 -45.43 30.93
N PRO A 6 -34.75 -45.54 29.82
CA PRO A 6 -34.29 -46.25 28.62
C PRO A 6 -33.29 -45.42 27.82
N GLU A 7 -32.14 -46.04 27.50
CA GLU A 7 -31.13 -45.48 26.60
C GLU A 7 -31.70 -45.33 25.18
N GLY A 8 -31.83 -44.09 24.72
CA GLY A 8 -32.25 -43.78 23.35
C GLY A 8 -31.24 -44.29 22.32
N LYS A 9 -31.62 -45.33 21.56
CA LYS A 9 -30.82 -45.84 20.44
C LYS A 9 -30.73 -44.78 19.35
N VAL A 10 -29.59 -44.10 19.25
CA VAL A 10 -29.32 -43.14 18.16
C VAL A 10 -29.36 -43.88 16.82
N ASN A 11 -30.27 -43.46 15.94
CA ASN A 11 -30.49 -44.06 14.62
C ASN A 11 -29.24 -43.93 13.72
N GLN A 12 -29.01 -44.95 12.88
CA GLN A 12 -27.91 -44.99 11.89
C GLN A 12 -27.86 -43.71 11.03
N GLY A 13 -29.02 -43.19 10.60
CA GLY A 13 -29.12 -41.93 9.84
C GLY A 13 -28.66 -40.70 10.63
N THR A 14 -28.96 -40.63 11.93
CA THR A 14 -28.50 -39.55 12.82
C THR A 14 -26.99 -39.63 13.04
N LYS A 15 -26.43 -40.84 13.20
CA LYS A 15 -24.98 -41.04 13.29
C LYS A 15 -24.26 -40.62 12.00
N LEU A 16 -24.85 -40.92 10.84
CA LEU A 16 -24.31 -40.52 9.54
C LEU A 16 -24.34 -38.99 9.35
N MET A 17 -25.44 -38.33 9.71
CA MET A 17 -25.55 -36.86 9.67
C MET A 17 -24.54 -36.18 10.60
N VAL A 18 -24.38 -36.68 11.83
CA VAL A 18 -23.38 -36.16 12.78
C VAL A 18 -21.95 -36.36 12.26
N ALA A 19 -21.67 -37.51 11.64
CA ALA A 19 -20.36 -37.78 11.04
C ALA A 19 -20.07 -36.81 9.87
N LEU A 20 -21.04 -36.56 9.00
CA LEU A 20 -20.89 -35.62 7.89
C LEU A 20 -20.71 -34.16 8.37
N ALA A 21 -21.47 -33.75 9.39
CA ALA A 21 -21.31 -32.43 10.00
C ALA A 21 -19.93 -32.26 10.65
N ALA A 22 -19.42 -33.29 11.33
CA ALA A 22 -18.09 -33.27 11.93
C ALA A 22 -16.98 -33.15 10.87
N ILE A 23 -17.11 -33.86 9.75
CA ILE A 23 -16.16 -33.79 8.63
C ILE A 23 -16.16 -32.38 8.02
N GLY A 24 -17.34 -31.79 7.78
CA GLY A 24 -17.45 -30.43 7.25
C GLY A 24 -16.78 -29.38 8.15
N LEU A 25 -16.91 -29.53 9.47
CA LEU A 25 -16.30 -28.65 10.46
C LEU A 25 -14.76 -28.81 10.47
N VAL A 26 -14.26 -30.04 10.35
CA VAL A 26 -12.82 -30.32 10.22
C VAL A 26 -12.26 -29.73 8.92
N VAL A 27 -12.99 -29.82 7.80
CA VAL A 27 -12.58 -29.24 6.52
C VAL A 27 -12.58 -27.71 6.58
N MET A 28 -13.61 -27.08 7.18
CA MET A 28 -13.62 -25.63 7.37
C MET A 28 -12.50 -25.16 8.31
N PHE A 29 -12.22 -25.91 9.38
CA PHE A 29 -11.14 -25.60 10.30
C PHE A 29 -9.77 -25.78 9.65
N ALA A 30 -9.56 -26.87 8.90
CA ALA A 30 -8.35 -27.11 8.14
C ALA A 30 -8.15 -26.04 7.06
N SER A 31 -9.19 -25.69 6.30
CA SER A 31 -9.16 -24.60 5.32
C SER A 31 -8.89 -23.25 5.96
N SER A 32 -9.47 -22.95 7.13
CA SER A 32 -9.20 -21.72 7.89
C SER A 32 -7.78 -21.67 8.44
N VAL A 33 -7.23 -22.79 8.92
CA VAL A 33 -5.85 -22.88 9.39
C VAL A 33 -4.89 -22.79 8.22
N PHE A 34 -5.17 -23.45 7.09
CA PHE A 34 -4.36 -23.36 5.88
C PHE A 34 -4.38 -21.95 5.28
N HIS A 35 -5.55 -21.30 5.20
CA HIS A 35 -5.65 -19.89 4.81
C HIS A 35 -4.90 -18.99 5.78
N ARG A 36 -4.89 -19.28 7.10
CA ARG A 36 -4.13 -18.51 8.09
C ARG A 36 -2.61 -18.79 8.02
N LEU A 37 -2.20 -19.95 7.49
CA LEU A 37 -0.80 -20.29 7.22
C LEU A 37 -0.30 -19.68 5.90
N GLU A 38 -1.17 -19.54 4.90
CA GLU A 38 -0.86 -18.95 3.58
C GLU A 38 -1.05 -17.42 3.51
N SER A 39 -1.74 -16.82 4.50
CA SER A 39 -1.85 -15.37 4.66
C SER A 39 -1.09 -14.89 5.90
N PRO A 40 0.21 -14.52 5.78
CA PRO A 40 0.95 -13.87 6.84
C PRO A 40 0.52 -12.40 6.94
N SER A 41 -0.73 -12.16 7.36
CA SER A 41 -1.14 -10.83 7.76
C SER A 41 -1.05 -10.71 9.28
N ARG A 42 -0.11 -9.87 9.70
CA ARG A 42 -0.11 -9.14 10.97
C ARG A 42 0.31 -9.94 12.21
N LYS A 43 1.62 -10.01 12.42
CA LYS A 43 2.35 -9.54 13.64
C LYS A 43 3.77 -10.09 13.62
N GLU A 44 4.67 -9.40 12.93
CA GLU A 44 6.12 -9.59 13.13
C GLU A 44 6.88 -8.29 12.79
N PHE A 45 6.56 -7.22 13.51
CA PHE A 45 7.42 -6.04 13.62
C PHE A 45 8.03 -5.97 15.02
N LEU A 46 8.62 -7.07 15.47
CA LEU A 46 9.48 -7.13 16.66
C LEU A 46 10.47 -8.29 16.43
N GLY A 47 11.58 -8.03 15.75
CA GLY A 47 12.71 -8.97 15.77
C GLY A 47 13.49 -9.24 14.48
N GLN A 48 13.20 -8.60 13.36
CA GLN A 48 14.19 -8.61 12.27
C GLN A 48 15.26 -7.56 12.58
N PRO A 49 16.57 -7.90 12.55
CA PRO A 49 17.59 -6.87 12.43
C PRO A 49 17.23 -6.14 11.15
N ARG A 50 16.84 -4.86 11.28
CA ARG A 50 16.75 -3.96 10.14
C ARG A 50 18.01 -4.26 9.34
N GLN A 51 17.86 -4.74 8.11
CA GLN A 51 18.92 -4.57 7.13
C GLN A 51 18.94 -3.07 6.82
N SER A 52 19.36 -2.29 7.81
CA SER A 52 19.72 -0.90 7.69
C SER A 52 20.98 -0.94 6.83
N ALA A 53 20.77 -0.97 5.52
CA ALA A 53 21.78 -0.59 4.56
C ALA A 53 22.18 0.85 4.92
N SER A 54 23.21 0.98 5.76
CA SER A 54 23.97 2.22 6.00
C SER A 54 23.12 3.51 6.00
N GLN A 55 22.01 3.54 6.74
CA GLN A 55 21.17 4.73 6.81
C GLN A 55 21.86 5.75 7.71
N GLY A 56 22.36 6.82 7.09
CA GLY A 56 22.91 7.96 7.81
C GLY A 56 21.91 8.45 8.84
N MET A 57 22.38 8.75 10.04
CA MET A 57 21.54 9.35 11.08
C MET A 57 20.79 10.55 10.48
N PRO A 58 19.46 10.68 10.70
CA PRO A 58 18.71 11.85 10.27
C PRO A 58 19.45 13.12 10.67
N GLY A 59 19.48 14.11 9.78
CA GLY A 59 20.13 15.38 10.09
C GLY A 59 19.54 15.99 11.36
N GLN A 60 20.35 16.72 12.13
CA GLN A 60 19.87 17.39 13.35
C GLN A 60 18.66 18.32 13.06
N GLN A 61 18.60 18.86 11.84
CA GLN A 61 17.48 19.64 11.33
C GLN A 61 16.20 18.79 11.18
N ASP A 62 16.28 17.61 10.55
CA ASP A 62 15.13 16.72 10.35
C ASP A 62 14.53 16.25 11.68
N MET A 63 15.38 15.98 12.69
CA MET A 63 14.93 15.58 14.02
C MET A 63 14.26 16.74 14.79
N SER A 64 14.81 17.96 14.69
CA SER A 64 14.21 19.14 15.31
C SER A 64 12.86 19.49 14.68
N GLU A 65 12.79 19.43 13.35
CA GLU A 65 11.57 19.65 12.60
C GLU A 65 10.50 18.61 12.95
N MET A 66 10.86 17.33 12.96
CA MET A 66 9.96 16.24 13.37
C MET A 66 9.40 16.46 14.79
N GLY A 67 10.23 16.92 15.73
CA GLY A 67 9.77 17.27 17.08
C GLY A 67 8.70 18.37 17.10
N LYS A 68 8.86 19.42 16.29
CA LYS A 68 7.89 20.52 16.16
C LYS A 68 6.59 20.04 15.52
N LEU A 69 6.69 19.26 14.44
CA LEU A 69 5.53 18.73 13.72
C LEU A 69 4.71 17.78 14.61
N MET A 70 5.37 16.91 15.37
CA MET A 70 4.69 16.00 16.31
C MET A 70 4.01 16.75 17.46
N ALA A 71 4.56 17.88 17.91
CA ALA A 71 3.91 18.74 18.89
C ALA A 71 2.65 19.41 18.30
N ALA A 72 2.72 19.92 17.07
CA ALA A 72 1.56 20.51 16.39
C ALA A 72 0.43 19.49 16.18
N LEU A 73 0.77 18.25 15.83
CA LEU A 73 -0.21 17.16 15.66
C LEU A 73 -0.92 16.80 16.97
N ARG A 74 -0.31 17.02 18.15
CA ARG A 74 -1.00 16.79 19.43
C ARG A 74 -2.16 17.75 19.66
N GLU A 75 -2.03 18.98 19.16
CA GLU A 75 -3.09 20.00 19.26
C GLU A 75 -4.21 19.73 18.24
N LYS A 76 -3.86 19.23 17.04
CA LYS A 76 -4.81 18.89 15.97
C LYS A 76 -4.45 17.55 15.31
N PRO A 77 -4.90 16.42 15.88
CA PRO A 77 -4.51 15.08 15.42
C PRO A 77 -4.90 14.76 13.98
N ASP A 78 -6.00 15.35 13.52
CA ASP A 78 -6.59 15.06 12.21
C ASP A 78 -6.38 16.20 11.20
N ASP A 79 -5.43 17.11 11.47
CA ASP A 79 -5.08 18.15 10.49
C ASP A 79 -4.38 17.51 9.28
N PRO A 80 -4.99 17.54 8.07
CA PRO A 80 -4.41 16.92 6.89
C PRO A 80 -3.06 17.53 6.52
N GLN A 81 -2.86 18.83 6.77
CA GLN A 81 -1.61 19.51 6.45
C GLN A 81 -0.49 19.08 7.41
N ALA A 82 -0.78 18.98 8.71
CA ALA A 82 0.19 18.52 9.69
C ALA A 82 0.62 17.07 9.43
N ASN A 83 -0.34 16.20 9.10
CA ASN A 83 -0.04 14.82 8.69
C ASN A 83 0.82 14.77 7.42
N LEU A 84 0.51 15.60 6.41
CA LEU A 84 1.30 15.70 5.18
C LEU A 84 2.74 16.16 5.44
N ASP A 85 2.95 17.14 6.31
CA ASP A 85 4.28 17.66 6.62
C ASP A 85 5.13 16.65 7.39
N ILE A 86 4.54 15.90 8.31
CA ILE A 86 5.20 14.77 8.98
C ILE A 86 5.60 13.70 7.98
N ALA A 87 4.71 13.35 7.05
CA ALA A 87 5.03 12.40 5.99
C ALA A 87 6.22 12.86 5.14
N LYS A 88 6.23 14.13 4.72
CA LYS A 88 7.37 14.70 3.96
C LYS A 88 8.68 14.61 4.73
N ALA A 89 8.66 14.83 6.03
CA ALA A 89 9.84 14.67 6.87
C ALA A 89 10.31 13.20 6.91
N PHE A 90 9.40 12.22 7.02
CA PHE A 90 9.76 10.81 6.91
C PHE A 90 10.30 10.42 5.53
N MET A 91 9.75 10.98 4.45
CA MET A 91 10.27 10.75 3.09
C MET A 91 11.71 11.25 2.96
N ARG A 92 12.06 12.41 3.57
CA ARG A 92 13.46 12.90 3.60
C ARG A 92 14.39 12.00 4.39
N MET A 93 13.88 11.40 5.47
CA MET A 93 14.62 10.42 6.28
C MET A 93 14.71 9.03 5.61
N GLN A 94 14.17 8.84 4.40
CA GLN A 94 14.07 7.54 3.71
C GLN A 94 13.27 6.49 4.50
N GLU A 95 12.32 6.94 5.32
CA GLU A 95 11.45 6.10 6.15
C GLU A 95 10.06 6.01 5.50
N ALA A 96 10.01 5.40 4.31
CA ALA A 96 8.82 5.36 3.46
C ALA A 96 7.62 4.69 4.14
N GLU A 97 7.83 3.61 4.90
CA GLU A 97 6.73 2.92 5.61
C GLU A 97 6.12 3.82 6.69
N ARG A 98 6.94 4.67 7.33
CA ARG A 98 6.44 5.62 8.33
C ARG A 98 5.69 6.76 7.64
N ALA A 99 6.18 7.26 6.51
CA ALA A 99 5.50 8.29 5.73
C ALA A 99 4.10 7.83 5.31
N GLU A 100 3.96 6.58 4.87
CA GLU A 100 2.69 6.00 4.42
C GLU A 100 1.56 6.19 5.45
N VAL A 101 1.84 5.93 6.73
CA VAL A 101 0.85 6.05 7.82
C VAL A 101 0.28 7.47 7.91
N PHE A 102 1.14 8.49 7.83
CA PHE A 102 0.70 9.88 7.91
C PHE A 102 0.04 10.35 6.60
N LEU A 103 0.46 9.84 5.44
CA LEU A 103 -0.20 10.12 4.17
C LEU A 103 -1.61 9.56 4.12
N GLN A 104 -1.81 8.34 4.64
CA GLN A 104 -3.14 7.76 4.77
C GLN A 104 -4.05 8.62 5.65
N ARG A 105 -3.57 9.09 6.81
CA ARG A 105 -4.33 10.02 7.67
C ARG A 105 -4.65 11.34 6.98
N ALA A 106 -3.69 11.92 6.26
CA ALA A 106 -3.93 13.12 5.48
C ALA A 106 -5.04 12.91 4.43
N LEU A 107 -5.08 11.72 3.81
CA LEU A 107 -6.09 11.33 2.83
C LEU A 107 -7.42 10.88 3.45
N GLU A 108 -7.45 10.46 4.71
CA GLU A 108 -8.69 10.23 5.46
C GLU A 108 -9.40 11.57 5.72
N ALA A 109 -8.63 12.61 6.07
CA ALA A 109 -9.15 13.96 6.30
C ALA A 109 -9.45 14.71 4.98
N ASP A 110 -8.61 14.58 3.96
CA ASP A 110 -8.84 15.12 2.61
C ASP A 110 -8.54 14.07 1.53
N PRO A 111 -9.55 13.28 1.11
CA PRO A 111 -9.39 12.24 0.10
C PRO A 111 -8.96 12.72 -1.29
N ASN A 112 -9.04 14.03 -1.55
CA ASN A 112 -8.73 14.63 -2.85
C ASN A 112 -7.39 15.38 -2.84
N ASN A 113 -6.61 15.32 -1.75
CA ASN A 113 -5.32 15.98 -1.66
C ASN A 113 -4.32 15.37 -2.67
N ILE A 114 -4.09 16.08 -3.77
CA ILE A 114 -3.24 15.65 -4.88
C ILE A 114 -1.79 15.42 -4.42
N GLU A 115 -1.30 16.25 -3.52
CA GLU A 115 0.07 16.12 -3.01
C GLU A 115 0.22 14.90 -2.12
N ALA A 116 -0.76 14.64 -1.24
CA ALA A 116 -0.77 13.44 -0.43
C ALA A 116 -0.86 12.17 -1.29
N LEU A 117 -1.69 12.16 -2.35
CA LEU A 117 -1.75 11.05 -3.30
C LEU A 117 -0.41 10.83 -4.02
N ARG A 118 0.26 11.90 -4.47
CA ARG A 118 1.57 11.82 -5.13
C ARG A 118 2.64 11.24 -4.20
N LEU A 119 2.72 11.76 -2.98
CA LEU A 119 3.68 11.28 -1.99
C LEU A 119 3.38 9.84 -1.54
N LEU A 120 2.11 9.45 -1.46
CA LEU A 120 1.72 8.07 -1.12
C LEU A 120 2.16 7.10 -2.20
N ALA A 121 1.99 7.46 -3.48
CA ALA A 121 2.50 6.65 -4.58
C ALA A 121 4.03 6.51 -4.54
N MET A 122 4.74 7.58 -4.22
CA MET A 122 6.21 7.56 -4.09
C MET A 122 6.67 6.72 -2.88
N ALA A 123 6.00 6.83 -1.73
CA ALA A 123 6.27 6.01 -0.55
C ALA A 123 6.05 4.52 -0.85
N ALA A 124 4.90 4.17 -1.47
CA ALA A 124 4.60 2.80 -1.88
C ALA A 124 5.64 2.26 -2.87
N PHE A 125 6.09 3.08 -3.82
CA PHE A 125 7.15 2.69 -4.75
C PHE A 125 8.48 2.40 -4.03
N GLN A 126 8.91 3.26 -3.10
CA GLN A 126 10.12 3.04 -2.30
C GLN A 126 10.02 1.79 -1.42
N ALA A 127 8.82 1.47 -0.94
CA ALA A 127 8.50 0.24 -0.21
C ALA A 127 8.33 -0.99 -1.12
N GLN A 128 8.62 -0.88 -2.42
CA GLN A 128 8.46 -1.94 -3.44
C GLN A 128 7.02 -2.45 -3.60
N GLN A 129 6.03 -1.66 -3.19
CA GLN A 129 4.60 -1.95 -3.34
C GLN A 129 4.09 -1.37 -4.67
N HIS A 130 4.58 -1.92 -5.78
CA HIS A 130 4.38 -1.34 -7.12
C HIS A 130 2.90 -1.27 -7.55
N GLU A 131 2.10 -2.27 -7.22
CA GLU A 131 0.66 -2.28 -7.50
C GLU A 131 -0.07 -1.18 -6.72
N GLN A 132 0.28 -0.98 -5.46
CA GLN A 132 -0.31 0.07 -4.61
C GLN A 132 0.10 1.46 -5.10
N ALA A 133 1.36 1.64 -5.53
CA ALA A 133 1.82 2.86 -6.16
C ALA A 133 0.99 3.18 -7.42
N ALA A 134 0.79 2.19 -8.29
CA ALA A 134 -0.01 2.34 -9.50
C ALA A 134 -1.48 2.67 -9.18
N GLN A 135 -2.11 1.97 -8.23
CA GLN A 135 -3.48 2.27 -7.79
C GLN A 135 -3.61 3.70 -7.24
N THR A 136 -2.62 4.17 -6.50
CA THR A 136 -2.60 5.51 -5.93
C THR A 136 -2.46 6.58 -7.01
N LEU A 137 -1.60 6.37 -8.02
CA LEU A 137 -1.49 7.26 -9.18
C LEU A 137 -2.77 7.28 -10.02
N MET A 138 -3.45 6.14 -10.19
CA MET A 138 -4.76 6.10 -10.86
C MET A 138 -5.82 6.93 -10.10
N ARG A 139 -5.80 6.90 -8.76
CA ARG A 139 -6.65 7.79 -7.94
C ARG A 139 -6.32 9.27 -8.15
N LEU A 140 -5.04 9.61 -8.27
CA LEU A 140 -4.60 10.97 -8.59
C LEU A 140 -5.13 11.39 -9.97
N LEU A 141 -4.96 10.56 -10.99
CA LEU A 141 -5.45 10.83 -12.36
C LEU A 141 -6.97 10.92 -12.44
N ALA A 142 -7.72 10.22 -11.61
CA ALA A 142 -9.16 10.40 -11.51
C ALA A 142 -9.57 11.83 -11.06
N LYS A 143 -8.65 12.59 -10.47
CA LYS A 143 -8.84 13.99 -10.06
C LYS A 143 -8.16 14.99 -10.98
N ARG A 144 -6.99 14.62 -11.51
CA ARG A 144 -6.25 15.40 -12.52
C ARG A 144 -5.92 14.49 -13.71
N PRO A 145 -6.86 14.34 -14.66
CA PRO A 145 -6.67 13.46 -15.81
C PRO A 145 -5.46 13.85 -16.67
N ASP A 146 -5.08 15.12 -16.65
CA ASP A 146 -4.01 15.68 -17.48
C ASP A 146 -2.67 15.83 -16.72
N ASP A 147 -2.51 15.19 -15.54
CA ASP A 147 -1.26 15.24 -14.79
C ASP A 147 -0.18 14.41 -15.50
N ALA A 148 0.66 15.09 -16.28
CA ALA A 148 1.71 14.48 -17.10
C ALA A 148 2.71 13.67 -16.26
N GLY A 149 3.06 14.15 -15.06
CA GLY A 149 3.97 13.46 -14.15
C GLY A 149 3.40 12.15 -13.60
N ALA A 150 2.12 12.13 -13.25
CA ALA A 150 1.44 10.90 -12.82
C ALA A 150 1.33 9.88 -13.95
N HIS A 151 1.06 10.34 -15.18
CA HIS A 151 1.12 9.49 -16.36
C HIS A 151 2.53 8.93 -16.61
N PHE A 152 3.57 9.75 -16.53
CA PHE A 152 4.95 9.28 -16.68
C PHE A 152 5.31 8.22 -15.63
N ASN A 153 4.99 8.47 -14.36
CA ASN A 153 5.27 7.52 -13.27
C ASN A 153 4.52 6.18 -13.45
N LEU A 154 3.27 6.21 -13.92
CA LEU A 154 2.54 4.99 -14.28
C LEU A 154 3.18 4.25 -15.45
N ALA A 155 3.65 4.97 -16.47
CA ALA A 155 4.32 4.36 -17.60
C ALA A 155 5.58 3.60 -17.16
N VAL A 156 6.41 4.23 -16.32
CA VAL A 156 7.62 3.61 -15.75
C VAL A 156 7.26 2.40 -14.88
N LEU A 157 6.24 2.53 -14.00
CA LEU A 157 5.76 1.42 -13.18
C LEU A 157 5.33 0.21 -14.01
N TYR A 158 4.50 0.44 -15.03
CA TYR A 158 4.01 -0.63 -15.89
C TYR A 158 5.10 -1.25 -16.76
N SER A 159 6.07 -0.46 -17.20
CA SER A 159 7.16 -0.93 -18.04
C SER A 159 8.17 -1.79 -17.28
N HIS A 160 8.58 -1.35 -16.08
CA HIS A 160 9.72 -1.96 -15.37
C HIS A 160 9.34 -2.92 -14.25
N TYR A 161 8.16 -2.75 -13.66
CA TYR A 161 7.81 -3.46 -12.42
C TYR A 161 6.58 -4.36 -12.58
N LEU A 162 5.59 -3.92 -13.36
CA LEU A 162 4.33 -4.66 -13.54
C LEU A 162 4.22 -5.41 -14.87
N ASN A 163 5.20 -5.25 -15.77
CA ASN A 163 5.28 -5.94 -17.07
C ASN A 163 4.00 -5.82 -17.93
N ASP A 164 3.37 -4.64 -17.95
CA ASP A 164 2.16 -4.35 -18.73
C ASP A 164 2.47 -3.29 -19.81
N ALA A 165 3.06 -3.75 -20.91
CA ALA A 165 3.52 -2.88 -22.00
C ALA A 165 2.39 -2.03 -22.61
N GLN A 166 1.16 -2.57 -22.69
CA GLN A 166 0.03 -1.82 -23.25
C GLN A 166 -0.34 -0.62 -22.38
N LYS A 167 -0.39 -0.79 -21.06
CA LYS A 167 -0.64 0.32 -20.14
C LYS A 167 0.55 1.27 -20.07
N ALA A 168 1.77 0.75 -20.14
CA ALA A 168 2.97 1.57 -20.20
C ALA A 168 2.92 2.53 -21.41
N ASP A 169 2.67 2.01 -22.60
CA ASP A 169 2.55 2.79 -23.83
C ASP A 169 1.41 3.81 -23.77
N PHE A 170 0.25 3.40 -23.24
CA PHE A 170 -0.90 4.30 -23.07
C PHE A 170 -0.53 5.51 -22.19
N HIS A 171 0.04 5.25 -21.02
CA HIS A 171 0.40 6.31 -20.09
C HIS A 171 1.59 7.13 -20.57
N MET A 172 2.55 6.55 -21.28
CA MET A 172 3.67 7.30 -21.86
C MET A 172 3.19 8.30 -22.92
N ARG A 173 2.26 7.90 -23.79
CA ARG A 173 1.65 8.82 -24.77
C ARG A 173 0.92 9.97 -24.07
N LYS A 174 0.16 9.68 -23.02
CA LYS A 174 -0.53 10.70 -22.23
C LYS A 174 0.41 11.63 -21.49
N ALA A 175 1.51 11.11 -20.95
CA ALA A 175 2.55 11.93 -20.33
C ALA A 175 3.11 12.93 -21.36
N ARG A 176 3.44 12.48 -22.56
CA ARG A 176 3.95 13.34 -23.64
C ARG A 176 2.93 14.38 -24.11
N GLU A 177 1.66 13.97 -24.25
CA GLU A 177 0.56 14.87 -24.66
C GLU A 177 0.37 16.05 -23.70
N HIS A 178 0.56 15.81 -22.40
CA HIS A 178 0.29 16.81 -21.35
C HIS A 178 1.56 17.47 -20.77
N ALA A 179 2.75 17.13 -21.25
CA ALA A 179 4.02 17.68 -20.76
C ALA A 179 4.36 19.08 -21.35
N GLU A 180 3.40 19.76 -21.95
CA GLU A 180 3.59 21.11 -22.49
C GLU A 180 4.03 22.07 -21.38
N GLY A 181 5.18 22.72 -21.57
CA GLY A 181 5.73 23.66 -20.57
C GLY A 181 6.59 23.02 -19.48
N ASP A 182 6.83 21.70 -19.51
CA ASP A 182 7.81 21.02 -18.66
C ASP A 182 8.92 20.36 -19.50
N PRO A 183 9.96 21.12 -19.89
CA PRO A 183 11.07 20.58 -20.69
C PRO A 183 11.83 19.45 -20.00
N GLN A 184 11.87 19.43 -18.67
CA GLN A 184 12.57 18.40 -17.91
C GLN A 184 11.82 17.08 -18.00
N LEU A 185 10.49 17.12 -17.84
CA LEU A 185 9.65 15.93 -18.01
C LEU A 185 9.69 15.41 -19.45
N LEU A 186 9.65 16.29 -20.45
CA LEU A 186 9.83 15.89 -21.84
C LEU A 186 11.17 15.18 -22.08
N GLU A 187 12.25 15.71 -21.51
CA GLU A 187 13.55 15.06 -21.63
C GLU A 187 13.56 13.66 -20.97
N MET A 188 12.94 13.52 -19.79
CA MET A 188 12.80 12.23 -19.12
C MET A 188 12.00 11.23 -19.96
N ILE A 189 10.89 11.67 -20.55
CA ILE A 189 10.06 10.87 -21.48
C ILE A 189 10.88 10.39 -22.68
N GLU A 190 11.65 11.28 -23.31
CA GLU A 190 12.45 10.92 -24.48
C GLU A 190 13.62 10.00 -24.15
N ARG A 191 14.24 10.17 -22.97
CA ARG A 191 15.28 9.24 -22.49
C ARG A 191 14.70 7.85 -22.24
N GLU A 192 13.55 7.78 -21.59
CA GLU A 192 12.85 6.53 -21.30
C GLU A 192 12.44 5.81 -22.60
N ALA A 193 11.86 6.53 -23.56
CA ALA A 193 11.48 5.97 -24.86
C ALA A 193 12.66 5.39 -25.64
N LYS A 194 13.84 6.04 -25.58
CA LYS A 194 15.06 5.52 -26.20
C LYS A 194 15.64 4.30 -25.50
N ALA A 195 15.45 4.17 -24.18
CA ALA A 195 15.92 3.00 -23.44
C ALA A 195 15.16 1.71 -23.83
N HIS A 196 13.91 1.85 -24.30
CA HIS A 196 13.06 0.73 -24.72
C HIS A 196 12.92 0.57 -26.24
N GLY A 197 13.35 1.56 -27.02
CA GLY A 197 13.44 1.48 -28.48
C GLY A 197 14.83 1.04 -28.92
N ASN A 198 14.98 -0.23 -29.30
CA ASN A 198 16.14 -0.74 -30.04
C ASN A 198 16.34 -0.02 -31.38
#